data_AF-A0A2T4YCP2-F1
#
_entry.id   AF-A0A2T4YCP2-F1
#
_cell.length_a   1.000
_cell.length_b   1.000
_cell.length_c   1.000
_cell.angle_alpha   90.00
_cell.angle_beta   90.00
_cell.angle_gamma   90.00
#
_symmetry.space_group_name_H-M   'P 1'
#
loop_
_entity.id
_entity.type
_entity.pdbx_description
1 polymer ?
#
loop_
_entity_poly.entity_id
_entity_poly.type
_entity_poly.pdbx_seq_one_letter_code
_entity_poly.pdbx_strand_id
1 'polypeptide(L)'
;MTTNKAASSGKKYIFAAAGGGGKSTLAMLMTSTAIFKKLEIDIFDVEPANPTLRRYFKSMPPEHALEDDRPEAVVPFLESRVFGSNRPAVVDLGANMEGHVLRWINDRGAAVAEDIRFIIPLSKRDGITAAARIALNCGAASVLLVHNEAGGLDAEAAIADPAFARLTEEVIHFARLPQLGTTMADVHRTSTPPHLMLAGKNRFEAQGALTMIRAVEETFSDHPDFRPW
;
A
#
# COMPACT_ATOMS: atom_id res chain seq x y z
N MET A 1 -33.39 -2.97 -8.96
CA MET A 1 -32.48 -1.92 -8.48
C MET A 1 -31.41 -1.73 -9.55
N THR A 2 -31.40 -0.58 -10.19
CA THR A 2 -30.45 -0.21 -11.24
C THR A 2 -29.12 0.18 -10.61
N THR A 3 -28.07 -0.60 -10.86
CA THR A 3 -26.69 -0.26 -10.48
C THR A 3 -26.15 0.76 -11.48
N ASN A 4 -26.45 2.04 -11.23
CA ASN A 4 -25.76 3.15 -11.89
C ASN A 4 -24.31 3.15 -11.39
N LYS A 5 -23.39 2.55 -12.16
CA LYS A 5 -21.96 2.78 -11.97
C LYS A 5 -21.69 4.23 -12.35
N ALA A 6 -21.54 5.09 -11.35
CA ALA A 6 -21.02 6.44 -11.55
C ALA A 6 -19.63 6.35 -12.18
N ALA A 7 -19.30 7.30 -13.05
CA ALA A 7 -18.02 7.40 -13.75
C ALA A 7 -16.84 7.15 -12.79
N SER A 8 -15.93 6.25 -13.19
CA SER A 8 -14.74 5.73 -12.50
C SER A 8 -14.46 6.30 -11.11
N SER A 9 -14.68 5.50 -10.06
CA SER A 9 -14.16 5.84 -8.75
C SER A 9 -12.62 5.81 -8.81
N GLY A 10 -11.95 6.80 -8.21
CA GLY A 10 -10.49 6.83 -8.18
C GLY A 10 -9.96 5.57 -7.51
N LYS A 11 -8.98 4.92 -8.15
CA LYS A 11 -8.40 3.66 -7.67
C LYS A 11 -7.96 3.74 -6.21
N LYS A 12 -8.18 2.66 -5.46
CA LYS A 12 -7.77 2.50 -4.07
C LYS A 12 -6.60 1.52 -4.01
N TYR A 13 -5.44 2.02 -3.58
CA TYR A 13 -4.21 1.25 -3.43
C TYR A 13 -4.15 0.72 -1.99
N ILE A 14 -4.53 -0.54 -1.81
CA ILE A 14 -4.61 -1.17 -0.48
C ILE A 14 -3.32 -1.96 -0.24
N PHE A 15 -2.56 -1.54 0.77
CA PHE A 15 -1.38 -2.27 1.22
C PHE A 15 -1.82 -3.36 2.18
N ALA A 16 -1.69 -4.61 1.75
CA ALA A 16 -2.09 -5.77 2.54
C ALA A 16 -0.93 -6.77 2.64
N ALA A 17 -0.76 -7.38 3.81
CA ALA A 17 0.24 -8.40 4.14
C ALA A 17 0.21 -8.59 5.66
N ALA A 18 0.83 -9.66 6.14
CA ALA A 18 1.09 -9.82 7.56
C ALA A 18 1.91 -8.66 8.17
N GLY A 19 1.87 -8.54 9.49
CA GLY A 19 2.66 -7.56 10.25
C GLY A 19 4.16 -7.70 9.96
N GLY A 20 4.88 -6.57 9.91
CA GLY A 20 6.32 -6.55 9.57
C GLY A 20 6.64 -6.59 8.06
N GLY A 21 5.63 -6.54 7.19
CA GLY A 21 5.78 -6.52 5.72
C GLY A 21 6.47 -5.30 5.13
N GLY A 22 6.55 -4.19 5.87
CA GLY A 22 6.92 -2.87 5.32
C GLY A 22 5.77 -2.13 4.62
N LYS A 23 4.51 -2.53 4.87
CA LYS A 23 3.30 -1.91 4.30
C LYS A 23 3.25 -0.40 4.48
N SER A 24 3.31 0.07 5.72
CA SER A 24 3.26 1.49 6.07
C SER A 24 4.42 2.28 5.44
N THR A 25 5.60 1.67 5.33
CA THR A 25 6.76 2.27 4.67
C THR A 25 6.50 2.44 3.18
N LEU A 26 6.02 1.40 2.51
CA LEU A 26 5.72 1.48 1.08
C LEU A 26 4.56 2.43 0.79
N ALA A 27 3.51 2.42 1.62
CA ALA A 27 2.40 3.36 1.57
C ALA A 27 2.88 4.82 1.70
N MET A 28 3.79 5.09 2.65
CA MET A 28 4.40 6.41 2.84
C MET A 28 5.26 6.82 1.63
N LEU A 29 6.05 5.91 1.08
CA LEU A 29 6.90 6.15 -0.10
C LEU A 29 6.06 6.45 -1.35
N MET A 30 5.01 5.65 -1.60
CA MET A 30 4.10 5.87 -2.72
C MET A 30 3.31 7.17 -2.58
N THR A 31 2.80 7.47 -1.39
CA THR A 31 2.11 8.74 -1.13
C THR A 31 3.05 9.93 -1.34
N SER A 32 4.28 9.86 -0.83
CA SER A 32 5.29 10.90 -1.02
C SER A 32 5.62 11.12 -2.50
N THR A 33 5.68 10.05 -3.27
CA THR A 33 5.91 10.10 -4.73
C THR A 33 4.73 10.78 -5.44
N ALA A 34 3.49 10.43 -5.09
CA ALA A 34 2.30 11.06 -5.64
C ALA A 34 2.25 12.58 -5.33
N ILE A 35 2.52 12.96 -4.08
CA ILE A 35 2.58 14.37 -3.65
C ILE A 35 3.69 15.12 -4.38
N PHE A 36 4.88 14.51 -4.54
CA PHE A 36 5.98 15.11 -5.29
C PHE A 36 5.59 15.39 -6.75
N LYS A 37 4.80 14.51 -7.36
CA LYS A 37 4.21 14.68 -8.69
C LYS A 37 2.97 15.58 -8.72
N LYS A 38 2.67 16.26 -7.60
CA LYS A 38 1.56 17.21 -7.43
C LYS A 38 0.18 16.58 -7.63
N LEU A 39 0.05 15.30 -7.29
CA LEU A 39 -1.24 14.64 -7.30
C LEU A 39 -1.97 14.83 -5.99
N GLU A 40 -3.26 15.08 -6.12
CA GLU A 40 -4.19 14.98 -5.02
C GLU A 40 -4.54 13.53 -4.75
N ILE A 41 -4.15 13.04 -3.57
CA ILE A 41 -4.40 11.66 -3.13
C ILE A 41 -4.79 11.66 -1.66
N ASP A 42 -5.78 10.85 -1.32
CA ASP A 42 -6.11 10.60 0.08
C ASP A 42 -5.22 9.51 0.65
N ILE A 43 -4.91 9.60 1.94
CA ILE A 43 -4.14 8.60 2.66
C ILE A 43 -4.94 8.18 3.89
N PHE A 44 -5.09 6.87 4.07
CA PHE A 44 -5.82 6.28 5.18
C PHE A 44 -4.95 5.31 5.97
N ASP A 45 -4.98 5.44 7.31
CA ASP A 45 -4.33 4.54 8.25
C ASP A 45 -5.40 3.63 8.88
N VAL A 46 -5.50 2.39 8.39
CA VAL A 46 -6.50 1.41 8.83
C VAL A 46 -5.81 0.36 9.70
N GLU A 47 -4.96 0.80 10.63
CA GLU A 47 -4.28 0.00 11.64
C GLU A 47 -4.39 0.67 13.03
N PRO A 48 -5.53 0.51 13.72
CA PRO A 48 -5.79 1.15 15.01
C PRO A 48 -4.80 0.72 16.10
N ALA A 49 -4.27 -0.51 16.04
CA ALA A 49 -3.36 -1.01 17.07
C ALA A 49 -1.95 -0.40 16.94
N ASN A 50 -1.55 -0.01 15.73
CA ASN A 50 -0.25 0.63 15.49
C ASN A 50 -0.30 1.58 14.28
N PRO A 51 -0.88 2.79 14.45
CA PRO A 51 -1.13 3.74 13.36
C PRO A 51 0.18 4.38 12.88
N THR A 52 0.90 3.62 12.06
CA THR A 52 2.27 3.94 11.66
C THR A 52 2.28 5.09 10.65
N LEU A 53 1.26 5.20 9.79
CA LEU A 53 1.17 6.32 8.86
C LEU A 53 0.92 7.64 9.57
N ARG A 54 0.12 7.66 10.66
CA ARG A 54 -0.05 8.89 11.48
C ARG A 54 1.28 9.46 11.98
N ARG A 55 2.30 8.62 12.19
CA ARG A 55 3.65 9.07 12.60
C ARG A 55 4.36 9.85 11.49
N TYR A 56 4.24 9.40 10.23
CA TYR A 56 4.85 10.07 9.07
C TYR A 56 4.03 11.28 8.60
N PHE A 57 2.71 11.20 8.67
CA PHE A 57 1.79 12.23 8.21
C PHE A 57 1.09 12.89 9.40
N LYS A 58 1.84 13.72 10.15
CA LYS A 58 1.36 14.34 11.40
C LYS A 58 0.12 15.24 11.23
N SER A 59 -0.13 15.72 10.01
CA SER A 59 -1.31 16.51 9.64
C SER A 59 -2.43 15.67 9.04
N MET A 60 -2.36 14.33 9.12
CA MET A 60 -3.42 13.44 8.67
C MET A 60 -4.71 13.77 9.43
N PRO A 61 -5.82 14.04 8.73
CA PRO A 61 -7.11 14.30 9.38
C PRO A 61 -7.55 13.11 10.25
N PRO A 62 -8.18 13.32 11.41
CA PRO A 62 -8.64 12.22 12.28
C PRO A 62 -9.53 11.20 11.54
N GLU A 63 -10.40 11.68 10.65
CA GLU A 63 -11.31 10.87 9.84
C GLU A 63 -10.61 9.96 8.82
N HIS A 64 -9.32 10.18 8.57
CA HIS A 64 -8.51 9.35 7.69
C HIS A 64 -7.87 8.16 8.41
N ALA A 65 -8.19 7.94 9.68
CA ALA A 65 -7.62 6.83 10.40
C ALA A 65 -8.64 6.12 11.28
N LEU A 66 -8.56 4.80 11.26
CA LEU A 66 -9.42 3.94 12.05
C LEU A 66 -8.97 3.99 13.51
N GLU A 67 -9.88 4.39 14.40
CA GLU A 67 -9.61 4.45 15.85
C GLU A 67 -10.25 3.29 16.63
N ASP A 68 -11.20 2.58 16.00
CA ASP A 68 -11.87 1.42 16.58
C ASP A 68 -11.01 0.17 16.31
N ASP A 69 -10.52 -0.45 17.38
CA ASP A 69 -9.60 -1.60 17.33
C ASP A 69 -10.30 -2.93 17.01
N ARG A 70 -11.63 -2.92 16.94
CA ARG A 70 -12.41 -4.10 16.58
C ARG A 70 -12.27 -4.38 15.07
N PRO A 71 -11.87 -5.60 14.66
CA PRO A 71 -11.67 -5.93 13.25
C PRO A 71 -12.90 -5.68 12.35
N GLU A 72 -14.11 -5.82 12.88
CA GLU A 72 -15.34 -5.53 12.15
C GLU A 72 -15.56 -4.05 11.81
N ALA A 73 -14.87 -3.12 12.48
CA ALA A 73 -14.98 -1.68 12.21
C ALA A 73 -14.31 -1.25 10.90
N VAL A 74 -13.43 -2.10 10.34
CA VAL A 74 -12.74 -1.87 9.06
C VAL A 74 -13.74 -1.64 7.93
N VAL A 75 -14.80 -2.44 7.83
CA VAL A 75 -15.73 -2.37 6.69
C VAL A 75 -16.54 -1.07 6.69
N PRO A 76 -17.23 -0.68 7.79
CA PRO A 76 -17.89 0.63 7.85
C PRO A 76 -16.96 1.81 7.59
N PHE A 77 -15.70 1.71 8.04
CA PHE A 77 -14.68 2.73 7.78
C PHE A 77 -14.35 2.83 6.28
N LEU A 78 -14.08 1.70 5.62
CA LEU A 78 -13.82 1.67 4.19
C LEU A 78 -15.00 2.25 3.40
N GLU A 79 -16.22 1.81 3.69
CA GLU A 79 -17.42 2.27 2.97
C GLU A 79 -17.66 3.77 3.12
N SER A 80 -17.57 4.30 4.34
CA SER A 80 -17.91 5.70 4.62
C SER A 80 -16.79 6.67 4.27
N ARG A 81 -15.52 6.29 4.45
CA ARG A 81 -14.36 7.18 4.33
C ARG A 81 -13.57 6.96 3.06
N VAL A 82 -13.17 5.71 2.80
CA VAL A 82 -12.29 5.38 1.67
C VAL A 82 -13.06 5.39 0.34
N PHE A 83 -14.17 4.67 0.29
CA PHE A 83 -15.01 4.52 -0.91
C PHE A 83 -16.17 5.53 -0.97
N GLY A 84 -16.37 6.32 0.09
CA GLY A 84 -17.28 7.46 0.07
C GLY A 84 -16.80 8.63 -0.81
N SER A 85 -15.54 8.58 -1.28
CA SER A 85 -14.91 9.57 -2.15
C SER A 85 -14.45 8.94 -3.46
N ASN A 86 -14.57 9.68 -4.57
CA ASN A 86 -14.03 9.28 -5.88
C ASN A 86 -12.54 9.64 -6.06
N ARG A 87 -11.87 10.23 -5.06
CA ARG A 87 -10.43 10.55 -5.15
C ARG A 87 -9.60 9.28 -5.04
N PRO A 88 -8.46 9.16 -5.74
CA PRO A 88 -7.55 8.05 -5.52
C PRO A 88 -7.07 8.06 -4.06
N ALA A 89 -6.83 6.87 -3.51
CA ALA A 89 -6.42 6.76 -2.12
C ALA A 89 -5.38 5.67 -1.89
N VAL A 90 -4.44 5.93 -0.98
CA VAL A 90 -3.56 4.95 -0.37
C VAL A 90 -4.18 4.51 0.96
N VAL A 91 -4.29 3.19 1.16
CA VAL A 91 -4.86 2.61 2.37
C VAL A 91 -3.83 1.65 2.97
N ASP A 92 -3.26 2.00 4.11
CA ASP A 92 -2.41 1.08 4.89
C ASP A 92 -3.32 0.23 5.77
N LEU A 93 -3.52 -1.02 5.37
CA LEU A 93 -4.41 -1.93 6.06
C LEU A 93 -3.66 -2.61 7.21
N GLY A 94 -4.30 -2.70 8.37
CA GLY A 94 -3.77 -3.42 9.51
C GLY A 94 -3.48 -4.89 9.22
N ALA A 95 -2.57 -5.47 9.98
CA ALA A 95 -2.27 -6.89 9.84
C ALA A 95 -3.51 -7.73 10.15
N ASN A 96 -3.77 -8.78 9.37
CA ASN A 96 -4.91 -9.69 9.51
C ASN A 96 -6.30 -9.06 9.26
N MET A 97 -6.36 -7.80 8.80
CA MET A 97 -7.62 -7.16 8.45
C MET A 97 -8.08 -7.50 7.03
N GLU A 98 -7.21 -8.09 6.20
CA GLU A 98 -7.54 -8.41 4.81
C GLU A 98 -8.72 -9.38 4.70
N GLY A 99 -8.89 -10.31 5.66
CA GLY A 99 -10.02 -11.22 5.68
C GLY A 99 -11.38 -10.52 5.73
N HIS A 100 -11.47 -9.40 6.47
CA HIS A 100 -12.70 -8.60 6.54
C HIS A 100 -12.97 -7.86 5.24
N VAL A 101 -11.93 -7.31 4.61
CA VAL A 101 -12.01 -6.64 3.31
C VAL A 101 -12.43 -7.62 2.21
N LEU A 102 -11.84 -8.81 2.18
CA LEU A 102 -12.18 -9.83 1.18
C LEU A 102 -13.62 -10.32 1.32
N ARG A 103 -14.09 -10.53 2.56
CA ARG A 103 -15.50 -10.87 2.80
C ARG A 103 -16.43 -9.78 2.29
N TRP A 104 -16.12 -8.52 2.60
CA TRP A 104 -16.90 -7.38 2.13
C TRP A 104 -16.94 -7.27 0.60
N ILE A 105 -15.80 -7.47 -0.08
CA ILE A 105 -15.75 -7.49 -1.55
C ILE A 105 -16.63 -8.61 -2.11
N ASN A 106 -16.56 -9.81 -1.54
CA ASN A 106 -17.38 -10.94 -1.97
C ASN A 106 -18.88 -10.67 -1.80
N ASP A 107 -19.27 -10.01 -0.69
CA ASP A 107 -20.68 -9.66 -0.41
C ASP A 107 -21.22 -8.59 -1.37
N ARG A 108 -20.36 -7.66 -1.85
CA ARG A 108 -20.74 -6.55 -2.74
C ARG A 108 -20.60 -6.88 -4.23
N GLY A 109 -19.81 -7.89 -4.57
CA GLY A 109 -19.56 -8.35 -5.94
C GLY A 109 -18.44 -7.61 -6.67
N ALA A 110 -18.13 -8.09 -7.87
CA ALA A 110 -16.93 -7.72 -8.65
C ALA A 110 -16.76 -6.21 -8.91
N ALA A 111 -17.84 -5.44 -8.94
CA ALA A 111 -17.80 -4.00 -9.22
C ALA A 111 -16.96 -3.20 -8.20
N VAL A 112 -16.94 -3.62 -6.93
CA VAL A 112 -16.09 -2.99 -5.89
C VAL A 112 -14.63 -3.38 -6.07
N ALA A 113 -14.36 -4.62 -6.50
CA ALA A 113 -13.01 -5.13 -6.69
C ALA A 113 -12.27 -4.44 -7.86
N GLU A 114 -13.00 -4.00 -8.90
CA GLU A 114 -12.43 -3.35 -10.08
C GLU A 114 -11.65 -2.06 -9.76
N ASP A 115 -12.03 -1.36 -8.70
CA ASP A 115 -11.42 -0.10 -8.29
C ASP A 115 -10.29 -0.30 -7.26
N ILE A 116 -10.04 -1.54 -6.83
CA ILE A 116 -9.05 -1.86 -5.82
C ILE A 116 -7.78 -2.41 -6.49
N ARG A 117 -6.63 -1.96 -5.99
CA ARG A 117 -5.32 -2.48 -6.35
C ARG A 117 -4.60 -2.85 -5.06
N PHE A 118 -4.44 -4.15 -4.84
CA PHE A 118 -3.73 -4.67 -3.69
C PHE A 118 -2.23 -4.68 -3.96
N ILE A 119 -1.46 -4.08 -3.06
CA ILE A 119 0.00 -4.03 -3.13
C ILE A 119 0.53 -4.80 -1.93
N ILE A 120 1.21 -5.91 -2.22
CA ILE A 120 1.65 -6.88 -1.22
C ILE A 120 3.17 -6.82 -1.11
N PRO A 121 3.73 -6.14 -0.09
CA PRO A 121 5.16 -6.18 0.12
C PRO A 121 5.55 -7.56 0.67
N LEU A 122 6.49 -8.21 -0.02
CA LEU A 122 7.03 -9.51 0.31
C LEU A 122 8.33 -9.32 1.07
N SER A 123 8.24 -9.41 2.39
CA SER A 123 9.39 -9.50 3.29
C SER A 123 9.46 -10.83 4.05
N LYS A 124 8.44 -11.70 3.90
CA LYS A 124 8.35 -13.03 4.50
C LYS A 124 7.23 -13.85 3.85
N ARG A 125 7.21 -15.15 4.15
CA ARG A 125 6.24 -16.13 3.61
C ARG A 125 4.77 -15.75 3.76
N ASP A 126 4.39 -15.11 4.87
CA ASP A 126 3.00 -14.72 5.12
C ASP A 126 2.43 -13.78 4.03
N GLY A 127 3.28 -12.97 3.39
CA GLY A 127 2.87 -12.12 2.27
C GLY A 127 2.39 -12.93 1.07
N ILE A 128 3.02 -14.08 0.80
CA ILE A 128 2.64 -15.00 -0.28
C ILE A 128 1.23 -15.55 -0.01
N THR A 129 0.97 -15.98 1.22
CA THR A 129 -0.34 -16.51 1.62
C THR A 129 -1.44 -15.45 1.51
N ALA A 130 -1.16 -14.22 1.94
CA ALA A 130 -2.11 -13.11 1.82
C ALA A 130 -2.40 -12.80 0.34
N ALA A 131 -1.37 -12.70 -0.50
CA ALA A 131 -1.52 -12.46 -1.92
C ALA A 131 -2.32 -13.55 -2.63
N ALA A 132 -2.04 -14.84 -2.37
CA ALA A 132 -2.79 -15.95 -2.95
C ALA A 132 -4.29 -15.87 -2.60
N ARG A 133 -4.61 -15.55 -1.34
CA ARG A 133 -5.99 -15.39 -0.89
C ARG A 133 -6.67 -14.21 -1.60
N ILE A 134 -5.98 -13.08 -1.73
CA ILE A 134 -6.53 -11.90 -2.40
C ILE A 134 -6.73 -12.18 -3.89
N ALA A 135 -5.75 -12.77 -4.57
CA ALA A 135 -5.84 -13.13 -5.98
C ALA A 135 -7.01 -14.08 -6.25
N LEU A 136 -7.27 -15.04 -5.37
CA LEU A 136 -8.41 -15.96 -5.48
C LEU A 136 -9.76 -15.25 -5.39
N ASN A 137 -9.89 -14.22 -4.55
CA ASN A 137 -11.17 -13.55 -4.29
C ASN A 137 -11.41 -12.33 -5.21
N CYS A 138 -10.34 -11.63 -5.59
CA CYS A 138 -10.42 -10.37 -6.33
C CYS A 138 -9.85 -10.46 -7.76
N GLY A 139 -9.27 -11.60 -8.13
CA GLY A 139 -8.59 -11.81 -9.40
C GLY A 139 -7.12 -11.38 -9.35
N ALA A 140 -6.27 -12.15 -10.03
CA ALA A 140 -4.82 -11.93 -10.08
C ALA A 140 -4.41 -10.55 -10.61
N ALA A 141 -5.18 -9.97 -11.55
CA ALA A 141 -4.92 -8.64 -12.10
C ALA A 141 -5.08 -7.49 -11.06
N SER A 142 -5.72 -7.76 -9.92
CA SER A 142 -5.86 -6.78 -8.83
C SER A 142 -4.67 -6.74 -7.89
N VAL A 143 -3.71 -7.67 -8.01
CA VAL A 143 -2.61 -7.86 -7.06
C VAL A 143 -1.27 -7.54 -7.70
N LEU A 144 -0.47 -6.73 -7.00
CA LEU A 144 0.95 -6.54 -7.28
C LEU A 144 1.77 -7.07 -6.10
N LEU A 145 2.68 -7.98 -6.41
CA LEU A 145 3.70 -8.45 -5.48
C LEU A 145 4.88 -7.49 -5.53
N VAL A 146 5.35 -7.01 -4.37
CA VAL A 146 6.52 -6.12 -4.30
C VAL A 146 7.59 -6.80 -3.47
N HIS A 147 8.66 -7.28 -4.09
CA HIS A 147 9.85 -7.70 -3.36
C HIS A 147 10.48 -6.47 -2.69
N ASN A 148 10.43 -6.44 -1.36
CA ASN A 148 10.95 -5.32 -0.57
C ASN A 148 12.31 -5.70 0.03
N GLU A 149 13.40 -5.31 -0.64
CA GLU A 149 14.76 -5.68 -0.25
C GLU A 149 15.18 -5.13 1.13
N ALA A 150 14.46 -4.13 1.67
CA ALA A 150 14.68 -3.67 3.03
C ALA A 150 14.45 -4.78 4.08
N GLY A 151 13.72 -5.85 3.73
CA GLY A 151 13.58 -7.04 4.58
C GLY A 151 14.83 -7.95 4.61
N GLY A 152 15.85 -7.69 3.79
CA GLY A 152 17.10 -8.45 3.80
C GLY A 152 16.90 -9.94 3.52
N LEU A 153 17.53 -10.79 4.35
CA LEU A 153 17.49 -12.25 4.17
C LEU A 153 16.07 -12.83 4.19
N ASP A 154 15.15 -12.25 4.96
CA ASP A 154 13.77 -12.74 5.02
C ASP A 154 13.00 -12.46 3.72
N ALA A 155 13.28 -11.32 3.07
CA ALA A 155 12.70 -10.97 1.78
C ALA A 155 13.23 -11.88 0.66
N GLU A 156 14.55 -12.11 0.64
CA GLU A 156 15.19 -13.05 -0.29
C GLU A 156 14.69 -14.49 -0.08
N ALA A 157 14.53 -14.92 1.18
CA ALA A 157 13.95 -16.23 1.49
C ALA A 157 12.49 -16.35 1.04
N ALA A 158 11.71 -15.27 1.11
CA ALA A 158 10.33 -15.28 0.65
C ALA A 158 10.22 -15.49 -0.87
N ILE A 159 11.05 -14.82 -1.67
CA ILE A 159 11.03 -14.99 -3.13
C ILE A 159 11.68 -16.31 -3.59
N ALA A 160 12.53 -16.91 -2.76
CA ALA A 160 13.08 -18.25 -3.01
C ALA A 160 12.10 -19.39 -2.64
N ASP A 161 11.00 -19.10 -1.93
CA ASP A 161 10.02 -20.11 -1.54
C ASP A 161 9.32 -20.70 -2.79
N PRO A 162 9.23 -22.03 -2.94
CA PRO A 162 8.50 -22.65 -4.06
C PRO A 162 7.03 -22.22 -4.17
N ALA A 163 6.40 -21.79 -3.08
CA ALA A 163 5.06 -21.22 -3.09
C ALA A 163 5.00 -19.85 -3.76
N PHE A 164 6.08 -19.05 -3.68
CA PHE A 164 6.17 -17.80 -4.42
C PHE A 164 6.25 -18.05 -5.92
N ALA A 165 7.08 -18.99 -6.37
CA ALA A 165 7.19 -19.33 -7.80
C ALA A 165 5.84 -19.74 -8.40
N ARG A 166 5.08 -20.60 -7.70
CA ARG A 166 3.70 -20.95 -8.12
C ARG A 166 2.76 -19.75 -8.13
N LEU A 167 2.82 -18.90 -7.11
CA LEU A 167 1.98 -17.71 -7.06
C LEU A 167 2.28 -16.75 -8.22
N THR A 168 3.54 -16.59 -8.63
CA THR A 168 3.90 -15.74 -9.77
C THR A 168 3.50 -16.29 -11.14
N GLU A 169 3.19 -17.59 -11.24
CA GLU A 169 2.56 -18.14 -12.45
C GLU A 169 1.10 -17.68 -12.59
N GLU A 170 0.44 -17.39 -11.47
CA GLU A 170 -0.96 -16.94 -11.42
C GLU A 170 -1.07 -15.40 -11.36
N VAL A 171 -0.23 -14.76 -10.55
CA VAL A 171 -0.17 -13.30 -10.36
C VAL A 171 0.85 -12.71 -11.32
N ILE A 172 0.34 -12.06 -12.36
CA ILE A 172 1.12 -11.50 -13.47
C ILE A 172 1.96 -10.26 -13.12
N HIS A 173 1.78 -9.67 -11.93
CA HIS A 173 2.44 -8.42 -11.55
C HIS A 173 3.41 -8.62 -10.39
N PHE A 174 4.69 -8.41 -10.68
CA PHE A 174 5.78 -8.46 -9.71
C PHE A 174 6.75 -7.29 -9.92
N ALA A 175 7.00 -6.55 -8.86
CA ALA A 175 7.94 -5.44 -8.82
C ALA A 175 9.03 -5.66 -7.75
N ARG A 176 10.17 -4.99 -7.91
CA ARG A 176 11.29 -5.08 -6.99
C ARG A 176 11.65 -3.69 -6.49
N LEU A 177 11.41 -3.45 -5.20
CA LEU A 177 11.82 -2.22 -4.51
C LEU A 177 13.21 -2.42 -3.91
N PRO A 178 14.24 -1.69 -4.37
CA PRO A 178 15.59 -1.84 -3.86
C PRO A 178 15.73 -1.33 -2.43
N GLN A 179 16.79 -1.76 -1.74
CA GLN A 179 17.13 -1.20 -0.43
C GLN A 179 17.45 0.31 -0.56
N LEU A 180 16.74 1.15 0.19
CA LEU A 180 16.79 2.61 0.07
C LEU A 180 17.89 3.30 0.92
N GLY A 181 18.82 2.52 1.48
CA GLY A 181 20.02 3.03 2.14
C GLY A 181 19.80 3.88 3.40
N THR A 182 20.79 4.70 3.75
CA THR A 182 20.86 5.45 5.01
C THR A 182 19.79 6.54 5.15
N THR A 183 19.37 7.18 4.05
CA THR A 183 18.31 8.19 4.12
C THR A 183 16.97 7.60 4.55
N MET A 184 16.70 6.33 4.24
CA MET A 184 15.52 5.65 4.75
C MET A 184 15.58 5.46 6.28
N ALA A 185 16.77 5.22 6.83
CA ALA A 185 16.95 5.19 8.28
C ALA A 185 16.68 6.57 8.93
N ASP A 186 17.06 7.67 8.25
CA ASP A 186 16.71 9.02 8.70
C ASP A 186 15.22 9.32 8.63
N VAL A 187 14.51 8.83 7.60
CA VAL A 187 13.04 8.90 7.53
C VAL A 187 12.43 8.22 8.74
N HIS A 188 12.87 7.01 9.09
CA HIS A 188 12.35 6.30 10.26
C HIS A 188 12.69 7.01 11.57
N ARG A 189 13.93 7.48 11.72
CA ARG A 189 14.40 8.18 12.93
C ARG A 189 13.66 9.49 13.18
N THR A 190 13.43 10.27 12.13
CA THR A 190 12.82 11.61 12.24
C THR A 190 11.31 11.59 12.02
N SER A 191 10.77 10.49 11.47
CA SER A 191 9.41 10.40 10.94
C SER A 191 9.11 11.47 9.89
N THR A 192 10.12 11.90 9.13
CA THR A 192 9.96 12.90 8.07
C THR A 192 9.86 12.19 6.73
N PRO A 193 8.70 12.20 6.05
CA PRO A 193 8.54 11.55 4.76
C PRO A 193 9.33 12.28 3.65
N PRO A 194 9.74 11.57 2.57
CA PRO A 194 10.61 12.11 1.52
C PRO A 194 10.13 13.44 0.91
N HIS A 195 8.82 13.60 0.66
CA HIS A 195 8.28 14.82 0.07
C HIS A 195 8.49 16.07 0.95
N LEU A 196 8.55 15.91 2.28
CA LEU A 196 8.88 17.00 3.20
C LEU A 196 10.39 17.21 3.32
N MET A 197 11.19 16.15 3.25
CA MET A 197 12.66 16.24 3.26
C MET A 197 13.19 17.06 2.06
N LEU A 198 12.56 16.95 0.90
CA LEU A 198 12.88 17.76 -0.29
C LEU A 198 12.72 19.26 -0.06
N ALA A 199 11.74 19.67 0.73
CA ALA A 199 11.50 21.07 1.10
C ALA A 199 12.39 21.53 2.28
N GLY A 200 13.15 20.62 2.88
CA GLY A 200 14.02 20.89 4.01
C GLY A 200 15.27 21.70 3.65
N LYS A 201 16.00 22.14 4.68
CA LYS A 201 17.25 22.91 4.51
C LYS A 201 18.48 22.03 4.23
N ASN A 202 18.41 20.73 4.52
CA ASN A 202 19.53 19.80 4.35
C ASN A 202 19.56 19.23 2.92
N ARG A 203 20.59 19.62 2.16
CA ARG A 203 20.75 19.19 0.76
C ARG A 203 21.01 17.69 0.60
N PHE A 204 21.69 17.04 1.56
CA PHE A 204 21.96 15.60 1.51
C PHE A 204 20.66 14.79 1.73
N GLU A 205 19.86 15.21 2.70
CA GLU A 205 18.53 14.63 2.94
C GLU A 205 17.61 14.81 1.73
N ALA A 206 17.62 15.99 1.11
CA ALA A 206 16.85 16.24 -0.12
C ALA A 206 17.30 15.35 -1.28
N GLN A 207 18.61 15.17 -1.49
CA GLN A 207 19.12 14.28 -2.54
C GLN A 207 18.76 12.82 -2.29
N GLY A 208 18.86 12.35 -1.04
CA GLY A 208 18.44 11.01 -0.65
C GLY A 208 16.94 10.81 -0.84
N ALA A 209 16.11 11.80 -0.48
CA ALA A 209 14.67 11.79 -0.69
C ALA A 209 14.29 11.70 -2.17
N LEU A 210 14.97 12.45 -3.04
CA LEU A 210 14.76 12.37 -4.49
C LEU A 210 15.13 10.99 -5.04
N THR A 211 16.19 10.39 -4.51
CA THR A 211 16.63 9.04 -4.90
C THR A 211 15.57 8.00 -4.52
N MET A 212 15.00 8.09 -3.31
CA MET A 212 13.91 7.22 -2.88
C MET A 212 12.66 7.35 -3.77
N ILE A 213 12.25 8.59 -4.08
CA ILE A 213 11.10 8.86 -4.95
C ILE A 213 11.32 8.24 -6.34
N ARG A 214 12.51 8.42 -6.93
CA ARG A 214 12.83 7.83 -8.24
C ARG A 214 12.85 6.31 -8.22
N ALA A 215 13.39 5.70 -7.17
CA ALA A 215 13.37 4.25 -7.01
C ALA A 215 11.93 3.71 -6.96
N VAL A 216 11.02 4.43 -6.29
CA VAL A 216 9.58 4.08 -6.27
C VAL A 216 8.97 4.28 -7.66
N GLU A 217 9.25 5.38 -8.36
CA GLU A 217 8.76 5.58 -9.73
C GLU A 217 9.20 4.44 -10.67
N GLU A 218 10.46 4.03 -10.59
CA GLU A 218 11.05 2.95 -11.37
C GLU A 218 10.41 1.59 -11.00
N THR A 219 10.26 1.31 -9.70
CA THR A 219 9.62 0.07 -9.19
C THR A 219 8.23 -0.14 -9.78
N PHE A 220 7.46 0.95 -9.96
CA PHE A 220 6.08 0.89 -10.47
C PHE A 220 5.96 1.30 -11.95
N SER A 221 7.09 1.45 -12.66
CA SER A 221 7.10 1.96 -14.04
C SER A 221 6.32 1.07 -15.02
N ASP A 222 6.48 -0.25 -14.89
CA ASP A 222 5.80 -1.28 -15.69
C ASP A 222 4.42 -1.68 -15.16
N HIS A 223 3.96 -1.03 -14.09
CA HIS A 223 2.70 -1.32 -13.41
C HIS A 223 1.80 -0.08 -13.34
N PRO A 224 1.36 0.48 -14.49
CA PRO A 224 0.57 1.72 -14.53
C PRO A 224 -0.74 1.61 -13.75
N ASP A 225 -1.26 0.39 -13.60
CA ASP A 225 -2.47 0.18 -12.82
C ASP A 225 -2.29 0.31 -11.31
N PHE A 226 -1.07 0.16 -10.81
CA PHE A 226 -0.71 0.11 -9.39
C PHE A 226 -0.02 1.37 -8.90
N ARG A 227 -0.06 2.45 -9.67
CA ARG A 227 0.46 3.75 -9.26
C ARG A 227 -0.60 4.84 -9.47
N PRO A 228 -0.69 5.81 -8.55
CA PRO A 228 -1.60 6.93 -8.71
C PRO A 228 -1.19 7.95 -9.79
N TRP A 229 0.00 7.85 -10.40
CA TRP A 229 0.59 8.82 -11.33
C TRP A 229 0.90 8.34 -12.75
#